data_AF-A0AAE1GV92-F1
#
_entry.id   AF-A0AAE1GV92-F1
#
_cell.length_a   1.000
_cell.length_b   1.000
_cell.length_c   1.000
_cell.angle_alpha   90.00
_cell.angle_beta   90.00
_cell.angle_gamma   90.00
#
_symmetry.space_group_name_H-M   'P 1'
#
loop_
_entity.id
_entity.type
_entity.pdbx_description
1 polymer ?
#
loop_
_entity_poly.entity_id
_entity_poly.type
_entity_poly.pdbx_seq_one_letter_code
_entity_poly.pdbx_strand_id
1 'polypeptide(L)'
;MHFNMGGKDFVHSTISFPPGERRIMYFMLDPPHLLKTFPNCFANSFSHRKSRQLYKSGQNLSWKAIEALFELTKNDKYKCTKLTKAHVSLTSFSCMNVKLAAQVFSKSVAKALRERKNDSPLREVYSDELVLFIDLMNNCFDCFNGGEESEKKKENPYLLEYTSKNDLRFAFLEKDFISYLEDWEKDVQEREGRFTKEQRGKMMISHQSIEGMKISILSFGSLCRFLLNKGAPSVSSRQFNQDPLEQWFSDFRRAGGSSNNLTLKQVLHSRFSLQAQDQMFS
;
A
#
# COMPACT_ATOMS: atom_id res chain seq x y z
N MET A 1 5.78 -27.19 -13.27
CA MET A 1 6.39 -26.24 -12.31
C MET A 1 6.24 -26.86 -10.94
N HIS A 2 7.32 -27.28 -10.30
CA HIS A 2 7.27 -27.69 -8.91
C HIS A 2 7.34 -26.43 -8.05
N PHE A 3 6.17 -25.96 -7.59
CA PHE A 3 6.09 -24.98 -6.53
C PHE A 3 6.48 -25.71 -5.24
N ASN A 4 7.54 -25.26 -4.58
CA ASN A 4 7.89 -25.78 -3.27
C ASN A 4 6.87 -25.21 -2.26
N MET A 5 5.71 -25.86 -2.14
CA MET A 5 4.62 -25.47 -1.22
C MET A 5 4.82 -26.03 0.20
N GLY A 6 6.06 -26.29 0.60
CA GLY A 6 6.41 -26.94 1.87
C GLY A 6 7.37 -26.10 2.69
N GLY A 7 6.84 -25.14 3.44
CA GLY A 7 7.57 -24.29 4.39
C GLY A 7 6.90 -22.93 4.51
N LYS A 8 6.85 -22.34 5.72
CA LYS A 8 6.42 -20.95 5.93
C LYS A 8 7.47 -19.98 5.37
N ASP A 9 7.78 -20.11 4.09
CA ASP A 9 8.73 -19.28 3.38
C ASP A 9 7.92 -18.38 2.44
N PHE A 10 7.71 -17.14 2.86
CA PHE A 10 6.92 -16.16 2.09
C PHE A 10 7.70 -15.60 0.90
N VAL A 11 8.99 -15.93 0.76
CA VAL A 11 9.81 -15.55 -0.40
C VAL A 11 9.50 -16.50 -1.57
N HIS A 12 8.70 -16.00 -2.51
CA HIS A 12 8.33 -16.78 -3.70
C HIS A 12 9.35 -16.52 -4.82
N SER A 13 10.05 -17.56 -5.27
CA SER A 13 11.00 -17.45 -6.38
C SER A 13 11.11 -18.71 -7.23
N THR A 14 11.66 -18.58 -8.44
CA THR A 14 11.97 -19.71 -9.35
C THR A 14 13.29 -19.47 -10.10
N ILE A 15 13.83 -20.49 -10.74
CA ILE A 15 15.01 -20.39 -11.60
C ILE A 15 14.56 -20.17 -13.05
N SER A 16 15.18 -19.23 -13.76
CA SER A 16 14.89 -18.92 -15.16
C SER A 16 15.19 -20.10 -16.10
N PHE A 17 14.40 -20.21 -17.18
CA PHE A 17 14.59 -21.16 -18.28
C PHE A 17 14.54 -20.40 -19.62
N PRO A 18 15.43 -20.62 -20.63
CA PRO A 18 16.36 -21.76 -20.87
C PRO A 18 17.82 -21.53 -20.39
N PRO A 19 18.75 -22.51 -20.59
CA PRO A 19 20.02 -22.61 -19.87
C PRO A 19 21.10 -21.68 -20.46
N GLY A 20 21.51 -20.68 -19.70
CA GLY A 20 22.71 -19.89 -19.97
C GLY A 20 23.23 -19.25 -18.69
N GLU A 21 22.33 -18.63 -17.93
CA GLU A 21 22.62 -18.12 -16.61
C GLU A 21 21.49 -18.55 -15.68
N ARG A 22 21.81 -19.27 -14.60
CA ARG A 22 20.84 -19.56 -13.53
C ARG A 22 20.46 -18.26 -12.83
N ARG A 23 19.41 -17.59 -13.29
CA ARG A 23 18.88 -16.38 -12.65
C ARG A 23 17.71 -16.74 -11.75
N ILE A 24 17.65 -16.12 -10.58
CA ILE A 24 16.52 -16.25 -9.65
C ILE A 24 15.48 -15.19 -10.04
N MET A 25 14.26 -15.62 -10.31
CA MET A 25 13.10 -14.78 -10.54
C MET A 25 12.31 -14.70 -9.24
N TYR A 26 12.22 -13.50 -8.66
CA TYR A 26 11.43 -13.25 -7.46
C TYR A 26 10.02 -12.83 -7.86
N PHE A 27 9.01 -13.41 -7.21
CA PHE A 27 7.61 -13.06 -7.39
C PHE A 27 7.18 -12.13 -6.26
N MET A 28 6.62 -10.99 -6.65
CA MET A 28 5.98 -10.04 -5.76
C MET A 28 4.62 -9.67 -6.33
N LEU A 29 3.67 -9.43 -5.44
CA LEU A 29 2.41 -8.82 -5.84
C LEU A 29 2.65 -7.32 -5.99
N ASP A 30 1.89 -6.69 -6.88
CA ASP A 30 2.01 -5.25 -7.12
C ASP A 30 1.79 -4.47 -5.81
N PRO A 31 2.83 -3.82 -5.25
CA PRO A 31 2.71 -3.18 -3.97
C PRO A 31 1.60 -2.11 -3.99
N PRO A 32 1.55 -1.12 -4.90
CA PRO A 32 0.44 -0.16 -4.95
C PRO A 32 -0.95 -0.78 -4.93
N HIS A 33 -1.21 -1.88 -5.65
CA HIS A 33 -2.51 -2.56 -5.61
C HIS A 33 -2.79 -3.27 -4.30
N LEU A 34 -1.82 -3.95 -3.70
CA LEU A 34 -1.97 -4.51 -2.35
C LEU A 34 -2.27 -3.41 -1.33
N LEU A 35 -1.57 -2.30 -1.44
CA LEU A 35 -1.71 -1.14 -0.58
C LEU A 35 -3.12 -0.50 -0.70
N LYS A 36 -3.84 -0.65 -1.84
CA LYS A 36 -5.26 -0.23 -1.97
C LYS A 36 -6.24 -1.08 -1.14
N THR A 37 -5.90 -2.34 -0.84
CA THR A 37 -6.85 -3.24 -0.16
C THR A 37 -7.01 -2.91 1.34
N PHE A 38 -5.96 -2.39 1.97
CA PHE A 38 -5.95 -1.98 3.37
C PHE A 38 -6.92 -0.81 3.66
N PRO A 39 -6.86 0.33 2.96
CA PRO A 39 -7.78 1.44 3.18
C PRO A 39 -9.23 1.06 2.84
N ASN A 40 -9.45 0.21 1.83
CA ASN A 40 -10.79 -0.29 1.53
C ASN A 40 -11.36 -1.16 2.65
N CYS A 41 -10.53 -2.00 3.30
CA CYS A 41 -10.94 -2.72 4.50
C CYS A 41 -11.19 -1.76 5.68
N PHE A 42 -10.26 -0.83 5.91
CA PHE A 42 -10.32 0.14 7.00
C PHE A 42 -11.55 1.05 6.88
N ALA A 43 -11.90 1.50 5.67
CA ALA A 43 -13.09 2.31 5.42
C ALA A 43 -14.38 1.63 5.87
N ASN A 44 -14.48 0.31 5.71
CA ASN A 44 -15.66 -0.43 6.16
C ASN A 44 -15.64 -0.75 7.67
N SER A 45 -14.62 -0.30 8.40
CA SER A 45 -14.52 -0.45 9.85
C SER A 45 -15.40 0.57 10.55
N PHE A 46 -16.52 0.10 11.12
CA PHE A 46 -17.53 0.91 11.82
C PHE A 46 -18.20 2.03 10.99
N SER A 47 -17.83 2.20 9.72
CA SER A 47 -18.45 3.14 8.77
C SER A 47 -18.79 2.46 7.43
N HIS A 48 -19.34 3.22 6.48
CA HIS A 48 -19.74 2.78 5.14
C HIS A 48 -20.64 1.55 5.20
N ARG A 49 -20.21 0.42 4.61
CA ARG A 49 -20.98 -0.84 4.64
C ARG A 49 -20.95 -1.54 5.99
N LYS A 50 -20.12 -1.06 6.92
CA LYS A 50 -19.92 -1.61 8.27
C LYS A 50 -19.63 -3.11 8.25
N SER A 51 -18.94 -3.59 7.22
CA SER A 51 -18.58 -5.00 7.04
C SER A 51 -17.35 -5.42 7.84
N ARG A 52 -16.66 -4.45 8.47
CA ARG A 52 -15.50 -4.65 9.36
C ARG A 52 -15.72 -3.98 10.71
N GLN A 53 -15.02 -4.49 11.71
CA GLN A 53 -14.98 -3.98 13.08
C GLN A 53 -13.54 -4.11 13.59
N LEU A 54 -12.63 -3.40 12.93
CA LEU A 54 -11.19 -3.55 13.16
C LEU A 54 -10.84 -3.27 14.61
N TYR A 55 -10.08 -4.17 15.22
CA TYR A 55 -9.77 -4.16 16.64
C TYR A 55 -8.37 -4.71 16.88
N LYS A 56 -7.56 -3.98 17.65
CA LYS A 56 -6.21 -4.38 18.03
C LYS A 56 -5.84 -3.75 19.37
N SER A 57 -5.03 -4.42 20.20
CA SER A 57 -4.53 -3.88 21.47
C SER A 57 -5.63 -3.28 22.37
N GLY A 58 -6.81 -3.89 22.46
CA GLY A 58 -7.90 -3.34 23.28
C GLY A 58 -8.74 -2.24 22.62
N GLN A 59 -8.33 -1.72 21.46
CA GLN A 59 -8.87 -0.50 20.85
C GLN A 59 -9.50 -0.77 19.48
N ASN A 60 -10.55 -0.01 19.15
CA ASN A 60 -11.17 -0.04 17.83
C ASN A 60 -10.41 0.87 16.86
N LEU A 61 -10.18 0.37 15.64
CA LEU A 61 -9.64 1.16 14.54
C LEU A 61 -10.81 1.59 13.65
N SER A 62 -11.43 2.71 14.01
CA SER A 62 -12.70 3.18 13.41
C SER A 62 -12.46 4.20 12.30
N TRP A 63 -13.07 3.98 11.13
CA TRP A 63 -13.02 4.98 10.05
C TRP A 63 -13.69 6.29 10.44
N LYS A 64 -14.60 6.26 11.42
CA LYS A 64 -15.24 7.46 11.97
C LYS A 64 -14.24 8.48 12.49
N ALA A 65 -13.05 8.08 12.90
CA ALA A 65 -11.99 9.01 13.29
C ALA A 65 -11.49 9.85 12.10
N ILE A 66 -11.43 9.26 10.89
CA ILE A 66 -11.09 9.99 9.66
C ILE A 66 -12.21 10.96 9.28
N GLU A 67 -13.47 10.53 9.41
CA GLU A 67 -14.64 11.38 9.20
C GLU A 67 -14.66 12.56 10.20
N ALA A 68 -14.46 12.29 11.49
CA ALA A 68 -14.39 13.30 12.54
C ALA A 68 -13.27 14.30 12.31
N LEU A 69 -12.06 13.82 11.95
CA LEU A 69 -10.94 14.69 11.64
C LEU A 69 -11.20 15.56 10.41
N PHE A 70 -11.79 15.00 9.35
CA PHE A 70 -12.19 15.78 8.18
C PHE A 70 -13.18 16.88 8.57
N GLU A 71 -14.20 16.56 9.38
CA GLU A 71 -15.19 17.55 9.83
C GLU A 71 -14.57 18.67 10.66
N LEU A 72 -13.59 18.36 11.52
CA LEU A 72 -12.83 19.34 12.29
C LEU A 72 -11.95 20.24 11.41
N THR A 73 -11.37 19.70 10.34
CA THR A 73 -10.32 20.38 9.56
C THR A 73 -10.79 20.95 8.23
N LYS A 74 -12.01 20.63 7.76
CA LYS A 74 -12.52 21.03 6.44
C LYS A 74 -12.58 22.55 6.24
N ASN A 75 -12.79 23.30 7.32
CA ASN A 75 -12.89 24.76 7.34
C ASN A 75 -11.64 25.44 7.90
N ASP A 76 -10.58 24.69 8.23
CA ASP A 76 -9.34 25.28 8.71
C ASP A 76 -8.76 26.21 7.62
N LYS A 77 -8.42 27.45 8.02
CA LYS A 77 -7.79 28.43 7.12
C LYS A 77 -6.49 27.89 6.50
N TYR A 78 -5.75 27.09 7.27
CA TYR A 78 -4.55 26.38 6.82
C TYR A 78 -4.77 24.88 6.97
N LYS A 79 -4.81 24.16 5.85
CA LYS A 79 -5.08 22.72 5.86
C LYS A 79 -3.89 21.94 6.42
N CYS A 80 -4.08 21.32 7.57
CA CYS A 80 -3.10 20.40 8.17
C CYS A 80 -3.11 19.01 7.52
N THR A 81 -4.19 18.64 6.82
CA THR A 81 -4.30 17.37 6.08
C THR A 81 -4.75 17.59 4.63
N LYS A 82 -4.51 16.58 3.78
CA LYS A 82 -5.01 16.55 2.40
C LYS A 82 -6.39 15.91 2.28
N LEU A 83 -7.06 15.65 3.41
CA LEU A 83 -8.38 15.03 3.40
C LEU A 83 -9.39 15.95 2.71
N THR A 84 -10.25 15.33 1.92
CA THR A 84 -11.31 15.99 1.14
C THR A 84 -12.57 15.15 1.23
N LYS A 85 -13.69 15.66 0.72
CA LYS A 85 -14.94 14.91 0.65
C LYS A 85 -14.79 13.56 -0.06
N ALA A 86 -13.90 13.44 -1.05
CA ALA A 86 -13.63 12.19 -1.75
C ALA A 86 -13.00 11.10 -0.86
N HIS A 87 -12.37 11.48 0.27
CA HIS A 87 -11.82 10.54 1.23
C HIS A 87 -12.90 9.97 2.14
N VAL A 88 -13.87 10.79 2.56
CA VAL A 88 -14.91 10.37 3.52
C VAL A 88 -16.18 9.87 2.85
N SER A 89 -16.51 10.36 1.65
CA SER A 89 -17.65 9.92 0.83
C SER A 89 -17.15 9.03 -0.31
N LEU A 90 -16.78 7.80 0.02
CA LEU A 90 -16.15 6.88 -0.90
C LEU A 90 -17.11 6.41 -2.00
N THR A 91 -16.71 6.63 -3.25
CA THR A 91 -17.32 6.05 -4.46
C THR A 91 -16.45 4.89 -4.98
N SER A 92 -16.98 4.07 -5.90
CA SER A 92 -16.19 3.02 -6.56
C SER A 92 -14.89 3.55 -7.18
N PHE A 93 -14.93 4.75 -7.77
CA PHE A 93 -13.76 5.42 -8.31
C PHE A 93 -12.76 5.83 -7.22
N SER A 94 -13.26 6.33 -6.08
CA SER A 94 -12.43 6.75 -4.96
C SER A 94 -11.70 5.57 -4.32
N CYS A 95 -12.37 4.41 -4.21
CA CYS A 95 -11.80 3.17 -3.68
C CYS A 95 -10.67 2.59 -4.56
N MET A 96 -10.62 2.96 -5.85
CA MET A 96 -9.58 2.52 -6.79
C MET A 96 -8.39 3.48 -6.86
N ASN A 97 -8.46 4.64 -6.22
CA ASN A 97 -7.47 5.70 -6.33
C ASN A 97 -6.37 5.55 -5.25
N VAL A 98 -5.17 5.11 -5.66
CA VAL A 98 -4.00 4.94 -4.77
C VAL A 98 -3.69 6.23 -4.02
N LYS A 99 -3.80 7.38 -4.69
CA LYS A 99 -3.44 8.68 -4.12
C LYS A 99 -4.36 9.05 -2.95
N LEU A 100 -5.66 8.81 -3.07
CA LEU A 100 -6.61 9.02 -1.96
C LEU A 100 -6.31 8.07 -0.81
N ALA A 101 -6.06 6.79 -1.10
CA ALA A 101 -5.67 5.79 -0.12
C ALA A 101 -4.41 6.19 0.66
N ALA A 102 -3.34 6.59 -0.04
CA ALA A 102 -2.08 7.03 0.56
C ALA A 102 -2.25 8.32 1.40
N GLN A 103 -3.16 9.22 1.01
CA GLN A 103 -3.43 10.44 1.77
C GLN A 103 -4.14 10.17 3.11
N VAL A 104 -5.01 9.16 3.18
CA VAL A 104 -5.60 8.70 4.47
C VAL A 104 -4.51 8.18 5.40
N PHE A 105 -3.59 7.38 4.87
CA PHE A 105 -2.47 6.84 5.65
C PHE A 105 -1.27 7.77 5.73
N SER A 106 -1.45 9.09 5.69
CA SER A 106 -0.32 10.01 5.70
C SER A 106 0.13 10.38 7.12
N LYS A 107 1.43 10.65 7.30
CA LYS A 107 1.99 11.24 8.53
C LYS A 107 1.23 12.49 9.00
N SER A 108 0.77 13.33 8.07
CA SER A 108 -0.04 14.51 8.39
C SER A 108 -1.38 14.16 9.04
N VAL A 109 -2.03 13.08 8.60
CA VAL A 109 -3.28 12.61 9.22
C VAL A 109 -3.01 12.06 10.61
N ALA A 110 -1.99 11.22 10.79
CA ALA A 110 -1.60 10.73 12.11
C ALA A 110 -1.28 11.86 13.10
N LYS A 111 -0.50 12.86 12.66
CA LYS A 111 -0.19 14.04 13.48
C LYS A 111 -1.45 14.84 13.84
N ALA A 112 -2.31 15.12 12.86
CA ALA A 112 -3.54 15.86 13.11
C ALA A 112 -4.51 15.10 14.03
N LEU A 113 -4.60 13.76 13.94
CA LEU A 113 -5.35 12.95 14.90
C LEU A 113 -4.84 13.14 16.33
N ARG A 114 -3.52 13.12 16.55
CA ARG A 114 -2.91 13.32 17.88
C ARG A 114 -3.18 14.73 18.41
N GLU A 115 -3.01 15.75 17.58
CA GLU A 115 -3.18 17.16 17.96
C GLU A 115 -4.64 17.48 18.32
N ARG A 116 -5.59 16.89 17.59
CA ARG A 116 -7.03 17.14 17.74
C ARG A 116 -7.73 16.09 18.60
N LYS A 117 -7.00 15.20 19.28
CA LYS A 117 -7.59 14.02 19.97
C LYS A 117 -8.64 14.33 21.03
N ASN A 118 -8.60 15.54 21.61
CA ASN A 118 -9.55 15.97 22.65
C ASN A 118 -10.76 16.72 22.08
N ASP A 119 -10.76 17.04 20.79
CA ASP A 119 -11.82 17.81 20.14
C ASP A 119 -13.01 16.90 19.78
N SER A 120 -14.23 17.38 19.96
CA SER A 120 -15.44 16.65 19.55
C SER A 120 -15.72 16.86 18.05
N PRO A 121 -16.09 15.82 17.27
CA PRO A 121 -16.45 14.47 17.70
C PRO A 121 -15.28 13.47 17.74
N LEU A 122 -14.05 13.88 17.42
CA LEU A 122 -12.90 12.98 17.32
C LEU A 122 -12.59 12.26 18.66
N ARG A 123 -12.76 12.95 19.80
CA ARG A 123 -12.53 12.40 21.14
C ARG A 123 -13.23 11.07 21.41
N GLU A 124 -14.40 10.84 20.82
CA GLU A 124 -15.20 9.63 21.06
C GLU A 124 -14.76 8.42 20.25
N VAL A 125 -14.00 8.64 19.17
CA VAL A 125 -13.61 7.63 18.19
C VAL A 125 -12.09 7.53 18.01
N TYR A 126 -11.33 8.40 18.68
CA TYR A 126 -9.88 8.38 18.69
C TYR A 126 -9.34 7.09 19.32
N SER A 127 -8.20 6.62 18.81
CA SER A 127 -7.49 5.43 19.26
C SER A 127 -6.00 5.63 18.99
N ASP A 128 -5.15 5.43 20.00
CA ASP A 128 -3.70 5.50 19.79
C ASP A 128 -3.23 4.39 18.85
N GLU A 129 -3.89 3.23 18.89
CA GLU A 129 -3.63 2.11 17.98
C GLU A 129 -3.96 2.47 16.53
N LEU A 130 -5.02 3.26 16.29
CA LEU A 130 -5.33 3.76 14.95
C LEU A 130 -4.22 4.67 14.43
N VAL A 131 -3.69 5.55 15.27
CA VAL A 131 -2.61 6.45 14.86
C VAL A 131 -1.35 5.67 14.55
N LEU A 132 -1.00 4.68 15.39
CA LEU A 132 0.12 3.76 15.12
C LEU A 132 -0.07 3.01 13.80
N PHE A 133 -1.27 2.46 13.56
CA PHE A 133 -1.59 1.80 12.30
C PHE A 133 -1.37 2.72 11.09
N ILE A 134 -1.84 3.97 11.17
CA ILE A 134 -1.66 4.97 10.10
C ILE A 134 -0.18 5.27 9.85
N ASP A 135 0.63 5.45 10.90
CA ASP A 135 2.06 5.74 10.76
C ASP A 135 2.84 4.54 10.19
N LEU A 136 2.54 3.32 10.64
CA LEU A 136 3.14 2.09 10.11
C LEU A 136 2.81 1.92 8.62
N MET A 137 1.55 2.14 8.25
CA MET A 137 1.11 2.11 6.86
C MET A 137 1.79 3.19 6.02
N ASN A 138 1.91 4.43 6.53
CA ASN A 138 2.64 5.50 5.83
C ASN A 138 4.05 5.06 5.48
N ASN A 139 4.81 4.62 6.48
CA ASN A 139 6.22 4.29 6.32
C ASN A 139 6.41 3.07 5.41
N CYS A 140 5.54 2.07 5.53
CA CYS A 140 5.50 0.93 4.63
C CYS A 140 5.24 1.37 3.18
N PHE A 141 4.29 2.29 2.95
CA PHE A 141 3.98 2.81 1.61
C PHE A 141 5.18 3.56 1.02
N ASP A 142 5.81 4.40 1.83
CA ASP A 142 6.98 5.17 1.43
C ASP A 142 8.15 4.24 1.02
N CYS A 143 8.36 3.13 1.75
CA CYS A 143 9.37 2.11 1.42
C CYS A 143 9.20 1.46 0.04
N PHE A 144 7.97 1.42 -0.50
CA PHE A 144 7.65 0.86 -1.81
C PHE A 144 7.53 1.92 -2.92
N ASN A 145 7.68 3.20 -2.59
CA ASN A 145 7.52 4.31 -3.52
C ASN A 145 8.73 5.27 -3.53
N GLY A 146 9.85 4.84 -2.95
CA GLY A 146 11.14 5.52 -3.02
C GLY A 146 11.81 5.34 -4.38
N GLY A 147 12.54 6.36 -4.85
CA GLY A 147 13.15 6.32 -6.18
C GLY A 147 13.46 7.64 -6.88
N GLU A 148 13.42 8.78 -6.20
CA GLU A 148 13.74 10.05 -6.84
C GLU A 148 14.38 11.01 -5.83
N GLU A 149 15.55 11.54 -6.16
CA GLU A 149 16.19 12.63 -5.44
C GLU A 149 15.48 13.95 -5.73
N SER A 150 14.32 14.18 -5.14
CA SER A 150 13.88 15.56 -4.91
C SER A 150 14.32 15.99 -3.51
N GLU A 151 14.67 17.26 -3.33
CA GLU A 151 15.12 17.78 -2.02
C GLU A 151 14.12 17.47 -0.90
N LYS A 152 12.81 17.52 -1.21
CA LYS A 152 11.72 17.17 -0.28
C LYS A 152 11.68 15.69 0.09
N LYS A 153 12.19 14.79 -0.76
CA LYS A 153 12.28 13.35 -0.49
C LYS A 153 13.52 13.01 0.34
N LYS A 154 14.56 13.86 0.36
CA LYS A 154 15.77 13.67 1.18
C LYS A 154 15.50 13.74 2.69
N GLU A 155 14.44 14.42 3.11
CA GLU A 155 14.04 14.51 4.52
C GLU A 155 13.33 13.26 5.06
N ASN A 156 12.83 12.38 4.18
CA ASN A 156 12.13 11.16 4.59
C ASN A 156 12.94 9.92 4.20
N PRO A 157 13.66 9.27 5.14
CA PRO A 157 14.50 8.11 4.85
C PRO A 157 13.77 6.98 4.13
N TYR A 158 12.46 6.82 4.39
CA TYR A 158 11.63 5.79 3.76
C TYR A 158 11.48 5.95 2.24
N LEU A 159 11.61 7.17 1.69
CA LEU A 159 11.48 7.47 0.26
C LEU A 159 12.81 7.44 -0.52
N LEU A 160 13.92 7.14 0.15
CA LEU A 160 15.22 7.05 -0.51
C LEU A 160 15.35 5.78 -1.35
N GLU A 161 16.33 5.73 -2.23
CA GLU A 161 16.72 4.46 -2.85
C GLU A 161 17.40 3.55 -1.83
N TYR A 162 17.33 2.23 -2.04
CA TYR A 162 18.05 1.28 -1.20
C TYR A 162 19.48 1.18 -1.68
N THR A 163 20.44 1.60 -0.88
CA THR A 163 21.87 1.65 -1.23
C THR A 163 22.71 0.64 -0.45
N SER A 164 22.13 0.00 0.58
CA SER A 164 22.83 -0.94 1.45
C SER A 164 21.99 -2.19 1.69
N LYS A 165 22.63 -3.36 1.70
CA LYS A 165 21.99 -4.63 2.09
C LYS A 165 21.55 -4.67 3.56
N ASN A 166 22.11 -3.79 4.38
CA ASN A 166 21.79 -3.61 5.79
C ASN A 166 20.95 -2.34 6.04
N ASP A 167 20.24 -1.86 5.02
CA ASP A 167 19.35 -0.71 5.16
C ASP A 167 18.32 -0.97 6.28
N LEU A 168 18.20 -0.02 7.21
CA LEU A 168 17.33 -0.12 8.38
C LEU A 168 15.86 -0.29 7.99
N ARG A 169 15.47 0.14 6.78
CA ARG A 169 14.11 -0.05 6.28
C ARG A 169 13.74 -1.51 6.07
N PHE A 170 14.71 -2.38 5.78
CA PHE A 170 14.44 -3.82 5.76
C PHE A 170 14.05 -4.33 7.15
N ALA A 171 14.75 -3.87 8.20
CA ALA A 171 14.39 -4.23 9.57
C ALA A 171 13.01 -3.68 9.93
N PHE A 172 12.71 -2.43 9.58
CA PHE A 172 11.37 -1.87 9.77
C PHE A 172 10.28 -2.72 9.09
N LEU A 173 10.44 -3.04 7.80
CA LEU A 173 9.44 -3.82 7.07
C LEU A 173 9.29 -5.25 7.63
N GLU A 174 10.41 -5.94 7.88
CA GLU A 174 10.42 -7.36 8.23
C GLU A 174 10.16 -7.63 9.72
N LYS A 175 10.58 -6.73 10.62
CA LYS A 175 10.53 -6.93 12.08
C LYS A 175 9.57 -6.00 12.82
N ASP A 176 9.26 -4.83 12.27
CA ASP A 176 8.31 -3.93 12.92
C ASP A 176 6.93 -4.08 12.27
N PHE A 177 6.86 -3.91 10.94
CA PHE A 177 5.59 -3.90 10.21
C PHE A 177 4.96 -5.30 10.07
N ILE A 178 5.73 -6.31 9.65
CA ILE A 178 5.21 -7.70 9.59
C ILE A 178 4.82 -8.20 10.98
N SER A 179 5.66 -7.99 12.00
CA SER A 179 5.35 -8.42 13.36
C SER A 179 4.11 -7.72 13.91
N TYR A 180 3.90 -6.43 13.61
CA TYR A 180 2.63 -5.76 13.94
C TYR A 180 1.40 -6.46 13.33
N LEU A 181 1.48 -6.94 12.08
CA LEU A 181 0.38 -7.69 11.45
C LEU A 181 0.16 -9.07 12.09
N GLU A 182 1.24 -9.72 12.53
CA GLU A 182 1.19 -11.02 13.22
C GLU A 182 0.63 -10.89 14.63
N ASP A 183 1.07 -9.88 15.37
CA ASP A 183 0.56 -9.53 16.68
C ASP A 183 -0.92 -9.14 16.60
N TRP A 184 -1.33 -8.46 15.53
CA TRP A 184 -2.76 -8.17 15.30
C TRP A 184 -3.57 -9.46 15.14
N GLU A 185 -3.10 -10.41 14.33
CA GLU A 185 -3.78 -11.69 14.19
C GLU A 185 -3.87 -12.42 15.53
N LYS A 186 -2.78 -12.43 16.31
CA LYS A 186 -2.74 -13.01 17.65
C LYS A 186 -3.71 -12.33 18.61
N ASP A 187 -3.69 -11.01 18.71
CA ASP A 187 -4.61 -10.20 19.53
C ASP A 187 -6.07 -10.55 19.22
N VAL A 188 -6.40 -10.70 17.93
CA VAL A 188 -7.76 -11.04 17.49
C VAL A 188 -8.12 -12.48 17.86
N GLN A 189 -7.18 -13.43 17.87
CA GLN A 189 -7.46 -14.81 18.31
C GLN A 189 -7.60 -14.90 19.83
N GLU A 190 -6.76 -14.19 20.57
CA GLU A 190 -6.69 -14.20 22.04
C GLU A 190 -7.76 -13.32 22.68
N ARG A 191 -8.40 -12.42 21.92
CA ARG A 191 -9.49 -11.56 22.40
C ARG A 191 -10.56 -12.36 23.13
N GLU A 192 -10.78 -11.99 24.40
CA GLU A 192 -11.80 -12.54 25.28
C GLU A 192 -13.21 -12.32 24.70
N GLY A 193 -14.06 -13.34 24.85
CA GLY A 193 -15.43 -13.34 24.33
C GLY A 193 -15.69 -14.49 23.36
N ARG A 194 -16.97 -14.84 23.22
CA ARG A 194 -17.43 -15.90 22.31
C ARG A 194 -17.60 -15.34 20.91
N PHE A 195 -16.49 -15.19 20.18
CA PHE A 195 -16.50 -14.77 18.79
C PHE A 195 -16.37 -15.95 17.83
N THR A 196 -17.18 -15.96 16.77
CA THR A 196 -17.05 -16.92 15.68
C THR A 196 -15.81 -16.60 14.82
N LYS A 197 -15.36 -17.57 14.02
CA LYS A 197 -14.27 -17.37 13.05
C LYS A 197 -14.55 -16.20 12.10
N GLU A 198 -15.81 -16.06 11.66
CA GLU A 198 -16.21 -14.96 10.77
C GLU A 198 -16.12 -13.60 11.47
N GLN A 199 -16.56 -13.51 12.73
CA GLN A 199 -16.45 -12.29 13.52
C GLN A 199 -14.99 -11.89 13.74
N ARG A 200 -14.13 -12.85 14.11
CA ARG A 200 -12.68 -12.61 14.23
C ARG A 200 -12.08 -12.15 12.91
N GLY A 201 -12.45 -12.76 11.79
CA GLY A 201 -12.01 -12.33 10.45
C GLY A 201 -12.46 -10.91 10.05
N LYS A 202 -13.47 -10.33 10.71
CA LYS A 202 -13.91 -8.93 10.51
C LYS A 202 -13.14 -7.93 11.40
N MET A 203 -12.35 -8.40 12.37
CA MET A 203 -11.60 -7.58 13.32
C MET A 203 -10.19 -7.19 12.85
N MET A 204 -9.77 -7.70 11.70
CA MET A 204 -8.47 -7.42 11.10
C MET A 204 -8.63 -7.10 9.61
N ILE A 205 -7.57 -6.59 9.00
CA ILE A 205 -7.47 -6.52 7.54
C ILE A 205 -7.63 -7.94 6.97
N SER A 206 -8.19 -8.08 5.76
CA SER A 206 -8.41 -9.41 5.17
C SER A 206 -7.13 -10.23 5.14
N HIS A 207 -7.26 -11.51 5.48
CA HIS A 207 -6.14 -12.46 5.52
C HIS A 207 -5.35 -12.44 4.20
N GLN A 208 -6.03 -12.43 3.05
CA GLN A 208 -5.40 -12.38 1.73
C GLN A 208 -4.54 -11.12 1.52
N SER A 209 -4.98 -9.98 2.06
CA SER A 209 -4.23 -8.72 1.98
C SER A 209 -2.99 -8.76 2.88
N ILE A 210 -3.09 -9.36 4.06
CA ILE A 210 -1.96 -9.53 4.98
C ILE A 210 -0.94 -10.50 4.40
N GLU A 211 -1.37 -11.68 3.92
CA GLU A 211 -0.49 -12.64 3.26
C GLU A 211 0.20 -12.03 2.04
N GLY A 212 -0.57 -11.35 1.18
CA GLY A 212 -0.01 -10.68 0.02
C GLY A 212 1.04 -9.64 0.39
N MET A 213 0.80 -8.88 1.46
CA MET A 213 1.75 -7.90 1.98
C MET A 213 3.04 -8.57 2.47
N LYS A 214 2.94 -9.68 3.23
CA LYS A 214 4.12 -10.44 3.71
C LYS A 214 4.95 -10.95 2.54
N ILE A 215 4.31 -11.53 1.51
CA ILE A 215 4.99 -12.00 0.30
C ILE A 215 5.71 -10.84 -0.38
N SER A 216 5.04 -9.71 -0.62
CA SER A 216 5.66 -8.58 -1.31
C SER A 216 6.83 -7.98 -0.52
N ILE A 217 6.72 -7.83 0.81
CA ILE A 217 7.80 -7.33 1.65
C ILE A 217 9.02 -8.26 1.60
N LEU A 218 8.82 -9.56 1.83
CA LEU A 218 9.93 -10.51 1.94
C LEU A 218 10.59 -10.80 0.59
N SER A 219 9.80 -10.90 -0.48
CA SER A 219 10.34 -11.01 -1.85
C SER A 219 11.08 -9.74 -2.26
N PHE A 220 10.55 -8.55 -1.98
CA PHE A 220 11.21 -7.28 -2.29
C PHE A 220 12.52 -7.10 -1.52
N GLY A 221 12.54 -7.40 -0.22
CA GLY A 221 13.75 -7.37 0.59
C GLY A 221 14.84 -8.31 0.07
N SER A 222 14.45 -9.54 -0.28
CA SER A 222 15.35 -10.53 -0.87
C SER A 222 15.92 -10.08 -2.22
N LEU A 223 15.06 -9.54 -3.09
CA LEU A 223 15.46 -9.01 -4.39
C LEU A 223 16.44 -7.84 -4.26
N CYS A 224 16.13 -6.86 -3.39
CA CYS A 224 17.01 -5.70 -3.19
C CYS A 224 18.39 -6.13 -2.69
N ARG A 225 18.44 -7.01 -1.68
CA ARG A 225 19.71 -7.55 -1.15
C ARG A 225 20.47 -8.31 -2.24
N PHE A 226 19.78 -9.09 -3.07
CA PHE A 226 20.40 -9.79 -4.20
C PHE A 226 21.04 -8.82 -5.20
N LEU A 227 20.31 -7.80 -5.65
CA LEU A 227 20.80 -6.80 -6.60
C LEU A 227 22.01 -6.02 -6.06
N LEU A 228 21.92 -5.56 -4.80
CA LEU A 228 23.02 -4.84 -4.14
C LEU A 228 24.26 -5.73 -3.96
N ASN A 229 24.09 -7.01 -3.60
CA ASN A 229 25.20 -7.97 -3.53
C ASN A 229 25.83 -8.26 -4.90
N LYS A 230 25.09 -8.08 -6.00
CA LYS A 230 25.61 -8.18 -7.38
C LYS A 230 26.29 -6.92 -7.87
N GLY A 231 26.37 -5.87 -7.04
CA GLY A 231 27.07 -4.62 -7.36
C GLY A 231 26.18 -3.52 -7.92
N ALA A 232 24.85 -3.64 -7.82
CA ALA A 232 23.97 -2.51 -8.10
C ALA A 232 24.28 -1.37 -7.11
N PRO A 233 24.46 -0.11 -7.57
CA PRO A 233 24.77 1.01 -6.68
C PRO A 233 23.59 1.38 -5.77
N SER A 234 22.37 1.22 -6.29
CA SER A 234 21.13 1.45 -5.58
C SER A 234 19.99 0.63 -6.21
N VAL A 235 18.88 0.51 -5.47
CA VAL A 235 17.63 -0.11 -5.94
C VAL A 235 16.47 0.84 -5.68
N SER A 236 15.77 1.22 -6.74
CA SER A 236 14.61 2.11 -6.71
C SER A 236 13.32 1.32 -6.59
N SER A 237 12.65 1.42 -5.44
CA SER A 237 11.42 0.66 -5.18
C SER A 237 10.28 0.98 -6.15
N ARG A 238 10.23 2.20 -6.67
CA ARG A 238 9.25 2.65 -7.67
C ARG A 238 9.33 1.90 -8.99
N GLN A 239 10.44 1.22 -9.28
CA GLN A 239 10.57 0.37 -10.48
C GLN A 239 9.86 -0.97 -10.34
N PHE A 240 9.46 -1.36 -9.13
CA PHE A 240 8.85 -2.67 -8.83
C PHE A 240 7.34 -2.56 -8.61
N ASN A 241 6.66 -1.85 -9.52
CA ASN A 241 5.21 -1.74 -9.54
C ASN A 241 4.65 -1.75 -10.97
N GLN A 242 3.33 -1.88 -11.08
CA GLN A 242 2.62 -1.94 -12.36
C GLN A 242 2.20 -0.54 -12.87
N ASP A 243 2.58 0.55 -12.20
CA ASP A 243 2.19 1.92 -12.60
C ASP A 243 2.59 2.26 -14.04
N PRO A 244 3.82 1.92 -14.54
CA PRO A 244 4.17 2.16 -15.94
C PRO A 244 3.25 1.43 -16.92
N LEU A 245 2.79 0.23 -16.57
CA LEU A 245 1.85 -0.54 -17.37
C LEU A 245 0.45 0.09 -17.34
N GLU A 246 -0.02 0.55 -16.18
CA GLU A 246 -1.30 1.28 -16.06
C GLU A 246 -1.28 2.60 -16.84
N GLN A 247 -0.14 3.30 -16.84
CA GLN A 247 0.08 4.50 -17.63
C GLN A 247 -0.02 4.19 -19.13
N TRP A 248 0.65 3.12 -19.57
CA TRP A 248 0.56 2.65 -20.96
C TRP A 248 -0.88 2.32 -21.39
N PHE A 249 -1.67 1.65 -20.53
CA PHE A 249 -3.10 1.44 -20.77
C PHE A 249 -3.91 2.74 -20.83
N SER A 250 -3.51 3.76 -20.08
CA SER A 250 -4.14 5.07 -20.10
C SER A 250 -3.82 5.83 -21.38
N ASP A 251 -2.62 5.66 -21.93
CA ASP A 251 -2.23 6.24 -23.21
C ASP A 251 -3.05 5.67 -24.38
N PHE A 252 -3.35 4.36 -24.35
CA PHE A 252 -4.30 3.78 -25.31
C PHE A 252 -5.67 4.45 -25.23
N ARG A 253 -6.24 4.53 -24.02
CA ARG A 253 -7.56 5.17 -23.82
C ARG A 253 -7.56 6.62 -24.30
N ARG A 254 -6.48 7.37 -24.02
CA ARG A 254 -6.29 8.75 -24.48
C ARG A 254 -6.25 8.87 -26.00
N ALA A 255 -5.56 7.95 -26.68
CA ALA A 255 -5.51 7.90 -28.15
C ALA A 255 -6.90 7.64 -28.78
N GLY A 256 -7.82 7.03 -28.03
CA GLY A 256 -9.20 6.81 -28.44
C GLY A 256 -10.16 8.00 -28.26
N GLY A 257 -9.67 9.14 -27.77
CA GLY A 257 -10.48 10.33 -27.54
C GLY A 257 -11.55 10.11 -26.47
N SER A 258 -12.82 10.28 -26.84
CA SER A 258 -13.97 10.09 -25.93
C SER A 258 -14.37 8.62 -25.72
N SER A 259 -13.75 7.67 -26.44
CA SER A 259 -14.06 6.25 -26.32
C SER A 259 -13.27 5.60 -25.18
N ASN A 260 -13.85 5.59 -23.97
CA ASN A 260 -13.24 4.97 -22.79
C ASN A 260 -13.11 3.43 -22.90
N ASN A 261 -13.92 2.80 -23.76
CA ASN A 261 -13.88 1.37 -24.03
C ASN A 261 -13.41 1.14 -25.47
N LEU A 262 -12.17 0.72 -25.65
CA LEU A 262 -11.60 0.47 -26.96
C LEU A 262 -11.84 -0.96 -27.42
N THR A 263 -12.14 -1.12 -28.70
CA THR A 263 -12.12 -2.42 -29.38
C THR A 263 -10.69 -2.89 -29.58
N LEU A 264 -10.50 -4.20 -29.74
CA LEU A 264 -9.18 -4.78 -30.03
C LEU A 264 -8.50 -4.11 -31.25
N LYS A 265 -9.28 -3.82 -32.30
CA LYS A 265 -8.78 -3.16 -33.51
C LYS A 265 -8.26 -1.75 -33.23
N GLN A 266 -8.95 -0.99 -32.38
CA GLN A 266 -8.51 0.35 -31.98
C GLN A 266 -7.23 0.28 -31.13
N VAL A 267 -7.13 -0.66 -30.19
CA VAL A 267 -5.92 -0.88 -29.39
C VAL A 267 -4.72 -1.22 -30.28
N LEU A 268 -4.88 -2.12 -31.26
CA LEU A 268 -3.83 -2.48 -32.20
C LEU A 268 -3.38 -1.29 -33.05
N HIS A 269 -4.33 -0.49 -33.56
CA HIS A 269 -4.01 0.71 -34.34
C HIS A 269 -3.23 1.73 -33.50
N SER A 270 -3.71 2.06 -32.30
CA SER A 270 -3.03 2.97 -31.38
C SER A 270 -1.65 2.47 -30.97
N ARG A 271 -1.45 1.15 -30.85
CA ARG A 271 -0.13 0.56 -30.54
C ARG A 271 0.89 0.86 -31.63
N PHE A 272 0.54 0.66 -32.90
CA PHE A 272 1.45 0.97 -34.00
C PHE A 272 1.78 2.46 -34.05
N SER A 273 0.79 3.33 -33.82
CA SER A 273 1.02 4.78 -33.76
C SER A 273 1.94 5.20 -32.62
N LEU A 274 1.73 4.67 -31.41
CA LEU A 274 2.58 4.97 -30.24
C LEU A 274 4.02 4.45 -30.44
N GLN A 275 4.18 3.23 -30.96
CA GLN A 275 5.51 2.68 -31.26
C GLN A 275 6.26 3.48 -32.33
N ALA A 276 5.55 3.99 -33.34
CA ALA A 276 6.15 4.84 -34.37
C ALA A 276 6.57 6.21 -33.82
N GLN A 277 5.80 6.78 -32.88
CA GLN A 277 6.16 8.02 -32.21
C GLN A 277 7.41 7.85 -31.34
N ASP A 278 7.48 6.80 -30.51
CA ASP A 278 8.65 6.56 -29.65
C ASP A 278 9.94 6.37 -30.47
N GLN A 279 9.87 5.75 -31.66
CA GLN A 279 11.01 5.56 -32.56
C GLN A 279 11.45 6.84 -33.30
N MET A 280 10.58 7.85 -33.44
CA MET A 280 10.95 9.12 -34.06
C MET A 280 11.64 10.10 -33.09
N PHE A 281 11.49 9.88 -31.78
CA PHE A 281 12.01 10.77 -30.73
C PHE A 281 13.13 10.14 -29.88
N SER A 282 13.57 8.93 -30.21
CA SER A 282 14.74 8.23 -29.63
C SER A 282 15.98 8.40 -30.49
#